data_AF-A0A936ZSP3-F1
#
_entry.id   AF-A0A936ZSP3-F1
#
_cell.length_a   1.000
_cell.length_b   1.000
_cell.length_c   1.000
_cell.angle_alpha   90.00
_cell.angle_beta   90.00
_cell.angle_gamma   90.00
#
_symmetry.space_group_name_H-M   'P 1'
#
loop_
_entity.id
_entity.type
_entity.pdbx_description
1 polymer ?
#
loop_
_entity_poly.entity_id
_entity_poly.type
_entity_poly.pdbx_seq_one_letter_code
_entity_poly.pdbx_strand_id
1 'polypeptide(L)' 'MLTLEEQLVFLEASCDQKIRLLEQISEQFGEVNNEIFTTQIDHTMFCYESVITSIRELQNIKSK' A
#
# COMPACT_ATOMS: atom_id res chain seq x y z
N MET A 1 1.52 19.55 -8.17
CA MET A 1 2.43 18.39 -8.08
C MET A 1 2.81 18.25 -6.62
N LEU A 2 2.55 17.09 -6.01
CA LEU A 2 2.87 16.86 -4.59
C LEU A 2 4.39 16.79 -4.40
N THR A 3 4.87 17.25 -3.25
CA THR A 3 6.24 17.01 -2.77
C THR A 3 6.48 15.53 -2.48
N LEU A 4 7.74 15.10 -2.37
CA LEU A 4 8.06 13.70 -2.03
C LEU A 4 7.52 13.34 -0.63
N GLU A 5 7.57 14.28 0.33
CA GLU A 5 6.98 14.10 1.67
C GLU A 5 5.46 13.90 1.58
N GLU A 6 4.76 14.73 0.83
CA GLU A 6 3.30 14.61 0.65
C GLU A 6 2.92 13.33 -0.10
N GLN A 7 3.74 12.88 -1.05
CA GLN A 7 3.54 11.61 -1.75
C GLN A 7 3.68 10.41 -0.82
N LEU A 8 4.64 10.43 0.11
CA LEU A 8 4.79 9.36 1.11
C LEU A 8 3.58 9.28 2.02
N VAL A 9 3.18 10.40 2.61
CA VAL A 9 2.02 10.44 3.52
C VAL A 9 0.76 9.97 2.78
N PHE A 10 0.57 10.40 1.54
CA PHE A 10 -0.55 9.96 0.71
C PHE A 10 -0.52 8.46 0.43
N LEU A 11 0.63 7.90 0.05
CA LEU A 11 0.77 6.49 -0.29
C LEU A 11 0.59 5.58 0.93
N GLU A 12 1.16 5.95 2.08
CA GLU A 12 1.00 5.22 3.34
C GLU A 12 -0.48 5.16 3.75
N ALA A 13 -1.16 6.32 3.75
CA ALA A 13 -2.60 6.37 4.07
C ALA A 13 -3.46 5.61 3.05
N SER A 14 -3.10 5.68 1.76
CA SER A 14 -3.83 4.99 0.69
C SER A 14 -3.66 3.47 0.76
N CYS A 15 -2.48 2.98 1.14
CA CYS A 15 -2.22 1.56 1.38
C CYS A 15 -3.13 1.05 2.50
N ASP A 16 -3.08 1.69 3.68
CA ASP A 16 -3.89 1.30 4.84
C ASP A 16 -5.39 1.25 4.52
N GLN A 17 -5.90 2.25 3.80
CA GLN A 17 -7.31 2.29 3.39
C GLN A 17 -7.68 1.13 2.46
N LYS A 18 -6.82 0.80 1.49
CA LYS A 18 -7.08 -0.29 0.54
C LYS A 18 -7.03 -1.66 1.22
N ILE A 19 -6.05 -1.89 2.10
CA ILE A 19 -5.93 -3.15 2.83
C ILE A 19 -7.15 -3.36 3.72
N ARG A 20 -7.56 -2.35 4.51
CA ARG A 20 -8.78 -2.44 5.34
C ARG A 20 -10.03 -2.71 4.51
N LEU A 21 -10.16 -2.10 3.34
CA LEU A 21 -11.28 -2.37 2.45
C LEU A 21 -11.28 -3.82 1.96
N LEU A 22 -10.12 -4.36 1.57
CA LEU A 22 -9.99 -5.75 1.14
C LEU A 22 -10.29 -6.74 2.28
N GLU A 23 -9.86 -6.46 3.50
CA GLU A 23 -10.18 -7.24 4.69
C GLU A 23 -11.69 -7.23 4.97
N GLN A 24 -12.34 -6.06 4.96
CA GLN A 24 -13.78 -5.94 5.15
C GLN A 24 -14.60 -6.64 4.07
N ILE A 25 -14.11 -6.64 2.82
CA ILE A 25 -14.74 -7.40 1.74
C ILE A 25 -14.52 -8.89 1.97
N SER A 26 -13.30 -9.33 2.33
CA SER A 26 -13.00 -10.73 2.64
C SER A 26 -13.95 -11.31 3.69
N GLU A 27 -14.19 -10.56 4.79
CA GLU A 27 -15.14 -10.93 5.84
C GLU A 27 -16.58 -11.16 5.33
N GLN A 28 -17.02 -10.43 4.30
CA GLN A 28 -18.36 -10.57 3.72
C GLN A 28 -18.50 -11.79 2.80
N PHE A 29 -17.41 -12.24 2.17
CA PHE A 29 -17.42 -13.34 1.20
C PHE A 29 -17.10 -14.71 1.83
N GLY A 30 -16.74 -14.74 3.12
CA GLY A 30 -16.48 -15.96 3.90
C GLY A 30 -15.18 -16.67 3.52
N GLU A 31 -14.88 -17.77 4.22
CA GLU A 31 -13.58 -18.43 4.16
C GLU A 31 -13.21 -19.03 2.78
N VAL A 32 -14.20 -19.36 1.94
CA VAL A 32 -13.99 -20.00 0.64
C VAL A 32 -13.12 -19.17 -0.30
N ASN A 33 -13.18 -17.83 -0.20
CA ASN A 33 -12.44 -16.92 -1.06
C ASN A 33 -11.21 -16.30 -0.38
N ASN A 34 -10.90 -16.71 0.85
CA ASN A 34 -9.90 -16.03 1.67
C ASN A 34 -8.52 -15.99 1.00
N GLU A 35 -8.11 -17.06 0.32
CA GLU A 35 -6.82 -17.13 -0.38
C GLU A 35 -6.68 -16.09 -1.51
N ILE A 36 -7.79 -15.77 -2.20
CA ILE A 36 -7.81 -14.72 -3.24
C ILE A 36 -7.58 -13.35 -2.58
N PHE A 37 -8.25 -13.08 -1.46
CA PHE A 37 -8.10 -11.81 -0.75
C PHE A 37 -6.70 -11.67 -0.13
N THR A 38 -6.16 -12.73 0.49
CA THR A 38 -4.79 -12.75 1.00
C THR A 38 -3.78 -12.43 -0.10
N THR A 39 -3.88 -13.12 -1.24
CA THR A 39 -2.99 -12.88 -2.39
C THR A 39 -3.10 -11.43 -2.88
N GLN A 40 -4.32 -10.89 -2.94
CA GLN A 40 -4.56 -9.53 -3.39
C GLN A 40 -4.02 -8.48 -2.40
N ILE A 41 -4.16 -8.73 -1.09
CA ILE A 41 -3.61 -7.92 -0.01
C ILE A 41 -2.09 -7.90 -0.10
N ASP A 42 -1.46 -9.08 -0.18
CA ASP A 42 -0.01 -9.24 -0.26
C ASP A 42 0.57 -8.51 -1.48
N HIS A 43 -0.04 -8.71 -2.65
CA HIS A 43 0.37 -8.03 -3.87
C HIS A 43 0.21 -6.51 -3.77
N THR A 44 -0.88 -6.04 -3.15
CA THR A 44 -1.12 -4.60 -2.94
C THR A 44 -0.04 -4.02 -2.03
N MET A 45 0.25 -4.65 -0.88
CA MET A 45 1.30 -4.22 0.03
C MET A 45 2.66 -4.15 -0.68
N PHE A 46 3.04 -5.21 -1.40
CA PHE A 46 4.31 -5.27 -2.12
C PHE A 46 4.49 -4.09 -3.11
N CYS A 47 3.44 -3.77 -3.88
CA CYS A 47 3.49 -2.65 -4.82
C CYS A 47 3.67 -1.30 -4.09
N TYR A 48 2.94 -1.07 -3.00
CA TYR A 48 3.05 0.17 -2.23
C TYR A 48 4.41 0.31 -1.56
N GLU A 49 4.91 -0.75 -0.91
CA GLU A 49 6.22 -0.76 -0.27
C GLU A 49 7.36 -0.50 -1.27
N SER A 50 7.26 -1.04 -2.47
CA SER A 50 8.22 -0.80 -3.55
C SER A 50 8.29 0.69 -3.91
N VAL A 51 7.13 1.34 -4.11
CA VAL A 51 7.07 2.76 -4.45
C VAL A 51 7.53 3.64 -3.30
N ILE A 52 7.08 3.35 -2.07
CA ILE A 52 7.50 4.05 -0.85
C ILE A 52 9.02 4.00 -0.70
N THR A 53 9.62 2.82 -0.93
CA THR A 53 11.07 2.64 -0.89
C THR A 53 11.77 3.53 -1.92
N SER A 54 11.31 3.52 -3.18
CA SER A 54 11.88 4.39 -4.22
C SER A 54 11.76 5.88 -3.87
N ILE A 55 10.66 6.32 -3.28
CA ILE A 55 10.50 7.73 -2.87
C ILE A 55 11.47 8.08 -1.73
N ARG A 56 11.61 7.20 -0.72
CA ARG A 56 12.57 7.38 0.37
C ARG A 56 14.01 7.45 -0.16
N GLU A 57 14.37 6.62 -1.13
CA GLU A 57 15.67 6.69 -1.81
C GLU A 57 15.88 8.03 -2.52
N LEU A 58 14.87 8.54 -3.24
CA LEU A 58 14.94 9.84 -3.91
C LEU A 58 15.09 11.00 -2.91
N GLN A 59 14.40 10.95 -1.77
CA GLN A 59 14.57 11.95 -0.70
C GLN A 59 15.98 11.92 -0.12
N ASN A 60 16.55 10.72 0.08
CA ASN A 60 17.92 10.56 0.56
C ASN A 60 18.96 11.13 -0.43
N ILE A 61 18.71 11.00 -1.74
CA ILE A 61 19.56 11.62 -2.77
C ILE A 61 19.43 13.14 -2.75
N LYS A 62 18.21 13.68 -2.67
CA LYS A 62 17.95 15.13 -2.61
C LYS A 62 18.56 15.80 -1.37
N SER A 63 18.68 15.07 -0.27
CA SER A 63 19.22 15.57 1.00
C SER A 63 20.75 15.52 1.08
N LYS A 64 21.43 14.99 0.06
CA LYS A 64 22.89 15.05 -0.12
C LYS A 64 23.28 16.21 -1.04
#